data_AF-W8SMT9-F1
#
_entry.id   AF-W8SMT9-F1
#
_cell.length_a   1.000
_cell.length_b   1.000
_cell.length_c   1.000
_cell.angle_alpha   90.00
_cell.angle_beta   90.00
_cell.angle_gamma   90.00
#
_symmetry.space_group_name_H-M   'P 1'
#
loop_
_entity.id
_entity.type
_entity.pdbx_description
1 polymer ?
#
loop_
_entity_poly.entity_id
_entity_poly.type
_entity_poly.pdbx_seq_one_letter_code
_entity_poly.pdbx_strand_id
1 'polypeptide(L)'
;MRRGQPDPVETQAEMPLDQPAGRGRAKPTPDADDLHEARDAFDVHQGSTRHAEGTRRDLLPDIEEINSTLRATGDRAASEADASDVDTVDTALRRRRGTRLGFALSLMVAAALTWAYVNAGLLTDWLPQAEPVIARFVGLVDAARIWLDGVVQGLLGDDRQL
;
A
#
# COMPACT_ATOMS: atom_id res chain seq x y z
N MET A 1 50.39 -3.93 27.47
CA MET A 1 49.69 -3.00 26.56
C MET A 1 50.03 -3.38 25.11
N ARG A 2 49.16 -4.17 24.45
CA ARG A 2 49.35 -4.66 23.07
C ARG A 2 48.39 -3.89 22.15
N ARG A 3 48.94 -3.10 21.23
CA ARG A 3 48.22 -2.34 20.19
C ARG A 3 47.52 -3.31 19.24
N GLY A 4 46.25 -3.04 18.93
CA GLY A 4 45.51 -3.73 17.88
C GLY A 4 45.98 -3.27 16.51
N GLN A 5 46.38 -4.23 15.67
CA GLN A 5 46.59 -4.04 14.25
C GLN A 5 45.31 -4.55 13.55
N PRO A 6 44.65 -3.76 12.69
CA PRO A 6 43.42 -4.15 12.02
C PRO A 6 43.66 -5.29 11.02
N ASP A 7 42.73 -6.24 11.01
CA ASP A 7 42.68 -7.33 10.03
C ASP A 7 42.58 -6.78 8.59
N PRO A 8 43.23 -7.45 7.61
CA PRO A 8 43.34 -6.98 6.24
C PRO A 8 41.97 -6.95 5.55
N VAL A 9 41.72 -5.86 4.83
CA VAL A 9 40.50 -5.61 4.06
C VAL A 9 40.35 -6.65 2.95
N GLU A 10 39.24 -7.40 2.98
CA GLU A 10 38.84 -8.35 1.94
C GLU A 10 38.64 -7.62 0.60
N THR A 11 39.57 -7.81 -0.33
CA THR A 11 39.43 -7.30 -1.71
C THR A 11 38.32 -8.09 -2.39
N GLN A 12 37.15 -7.48 -2.52
CA GLN A 12 36.06 -8.03 -3.32
C GLN A 12 36.56 -8.26 -4.75
N ALA A 13 36.55 -9.51 -5.20
CA ALA A 13 36.83 -9.86 -6.57
C ALA A 13 35.74 -9.24 -7.46
N GLU A 14 36.11 -8.24 -8.26
CA GLU A 14 35.22 -7.59 -9.21
C GLU A 14 34.61 -8.64 -10.15
N MET A 15 33.29 -8.76 -10.12
CA MET A 15 32.54 -9.64 -11.00
C MET A 15 32.58 -9.06 -12.42
N PRO A 16 33.17 -9.74 -13.42
CA PRO A 16 33.13 -9.27 -14.80
C PRO A 16 31.68 -9.30 -15.28
N LEU A 17 31.15 -8.12 -15.61
CA LEU A 17 29.89 -7.98 -16.34
C LEU A 17 30.11 -8.63 -17.72
N ASP A 18 29.53 -9.81 -17.90
CA ASP A 18 29.49 -10.49 -19.18
C ASP A 18 28.77 -9.56 -20.18
N GLN A 19 29.56 -8.91 -21.03
CA GLN A 19 29.09 -8.03 -22.08
C GLN A 19 28.46 -8.93 -23.16
N PRO A 20 27.14 -8.85 -23.41
CA PRO A 20 26.58 -9.58 -24.53
C PRO A 20 27.13 -8.97 -25.82
N ALA A 21 28.08 -9.66 -26.43
CA ALA A 21 28.52 -9.40 -27.78
C ALA A 21 27.33 -9.59 -28.72
N GLY A 22 26.79 -8.50 -29.27
CA GLY A 22 25.77 -8.64 -30.29
C GLY A 22 25.01 -7.38 -30.69
N ARG A 23 25.44 -6.85 -31.85
CA ARG A 23 24.61 -6.20 -32.88
C ARG A 23 24.38 -4.69 -32.71
N GLY A 24 25.07 -3.95 -33.58
CA GLY A 24 24.90 -2.51 -33.73
C GLY A 24 23.44 -2.10 -33.85
N ARG A 25 23.03 -1.18 -32.97
CA ARG A 25 21.78 -0.44 -33.09
C ARG A 25 22.18 1.03 -33.11
N ALA A 26 22.22 1.60 -34.31
CA ALA A 26 22.25 3.04 -34.47
C ALA A 26 21.05 3.62 -33.71
N LYS A 27 21.29 4.55 -32.78
CA LYS A 27 20.22 5.34 -32.18
C LYS A 27 19.61 6.19 -33.31
N PRO A 28 18.30 6.12 -33.59
CA PRO A 28 17.67 7.13 -34.42
C PRO A 28 17.71 8.43 -33.61
N THR A 29 18.49 9.41 -34.06
CA THR A 29 18.32 10.79 -33.63
C THR A 29 16.99 11.29 -34.20
N PRO A 30 16.03 11.73 -33.38
CA PRO A 30 14.80 12.34 -33.87
C PRO A 30 15.16 13.55 -34.73
N ASP A 31 14.53 13.69 -35.89
CA ASP A 31 14.78 14.82 -36.77
C ASP A 31 14.18 16.09 -36.16
N ALA A 32 14.74 17.26 -36.48
CA ALA A 32 14.28 18.52 -35.88
C ALA A 32 12.81 18.81 -36.21
N ASP A 33 12.33 18.33 -37.35
CA ASP A 33 10.95 18.49 -37.82
C ASP A 33 9.92 17.76 -36.93
N ASP A 34 10.27 16.59 -36.37
CA ASP A 34 9.39 15.82 -35.47
C ASP A 34 9.14 16.56 -34.14
N LEU A 35 10.12 17.36 -33.71
CA LEU A 35 10.02 18.15 -32.47
C LEU A 35 9.15 19.40 -32.65
N HIS A 36 9.10 19.95 -33.87
CA HIS A 36 8.25 21.07 -34.20
C HIS A 36 6.77 20.66 -34.27
N GLU A 37 6.46 19.51 -34.87
CA GLU A 37 5.09 18.97 -34.93
C GLU A 37 4.52 18.68 -33.53
N ALA A 38 5.33 18.10 -32.64
CA ALA A 38 4.93 17.84 -31.26
C ALA A 38 4.63 19.13 -30.46
N ARG A 39 5.27 20.24 -30.83
CA ARG A 39 5.15 21.52 -30.15
C ARG A 39 3.94 22.31 -30.63
N ASP A 40 3.65 22.27 -31.93
CA ASP A 40 2.45 22.87 -32.51
C ASP A 40 1.17 22.16 -32.03
N ALA A 41 1.21 20.83 -31.85
CA ALA A 41 0.12 20.08 -31.24
C ALA A 41 -0.18 20.51 -29.79
N PHE A 42 0.83 20.96 -29.04
CA PHE A 42 0.70 21.43 -27.67
C PHE A 42 0.13 22.87 -27.58
N ASP A 43 0.49 23.74 -28.53
CA ASP A 43 0.05 25.14 -28.55
C ASP A 43 -1.41 25.31 -29.00
N VAL A 44 -1.87 24.50 -29.97
CA VAL A 44 -3.28 24.46 -30.40
C VAL A 44 -4.20 24.06 -29.24
N HIS A 45 -3.73 23.21 -28.32
CA HIS A 45 -4.50 22.80 -27.14
C HIS A 45 -4.61 23.90 -26.07
N GLN A 46 -3.59 24.76 -25.94
CA GLN A 46 -3.60 25.87 -24.96
C GLN A 46 -4.44 27.07 -25.42
N GLY A 47 -4.50 27.36 -26.72
CA GLY A 47 -5.26 28.49 -27.27
C GLY A 47 -6.78 28.44 -27.02
N SER A 48 -7.34 27.26 -26.78
CA SER A 48 -8.78 27.07 -26.53
C SER A 48 -9.23 27.41 -25.09
N THR A 49 -8.29 27.65 -24.17
CA THR A 49 -8.60 27.68 -22.72
C THR A 49 -8.86 29.08 -22.14
N ARG A 50 -8.66 30.16 -22.90
CA ARG A 50 -8.73 31.55 -22.38
C ARG A 50 -10.07 32.28 -22.53
N HIS A 51 -11.11 31.68 -23.13
CA HIS A 51 -12.42 32.34 -23.31
C HIS A 51 -13.60 31.73 -22.52
N ALA A 52 -13.38 30.76 -21.62
CA ALA A 52 -14.48 30.01 -20.99
C ALA A 52 -14.51 30.05 -19.44
N GLU A 53 -14.07 31.11 -18.78
CA GLU A 53 -14.09 31.17 -17.29
C GLU A 53 -15.49 31.33 -16.66
N GLY A 54 -16.56 31.56 -17.44
CA GLY A 54 -17.93 31.72 -16.91
C GLY A 54 -18.85 30.50 -17.01
N THR A 55 -18.49 29.46 -17.78
CA THR A 55 -19.38 28.32 -18.11
C THR A 55 -18.58 27.01 -18.10
N ARG A 56 -17.83 26.77 -17.04
CA ARG A 56 -17.10 25.49 -16.79
C ARG A 56 -17.57 24.77 -15.52
N ARG A 57 -18.47 25.39 -14.74
CA ARG A 57 -19.05 24.84 -13.51
C ARG A 57 -20.31 24.00 -13.76
N ASP A 58 -20.95 24.13 -14.92
CA ASP A 58 -22.15 23.36 -15.34
C ASP A 58 -21.84 22.25 -16.37
N LEU A 59 -20.56 21.93 -16.61
CA LEU A 59 -20.12 20.92 -17.59
C LEU A 59 -19.31 19.78 -16.98
N LEU A 60 -19.24 19.72 -15.64
CA LEU A 60 -18.86 18.50 -14.97
C LEU A 60 -20.16 17.72 -14.76
N PRO A 61 -20.28 16.47 -15.25
CA PRO A 61 -21.41 15.62 -14.89
C PRO A 61 -21.59 15.65 -13.38
N ASP A 62 -22.80 15.94 -12.92
CA ASP A 62 -23.11 16.12 -11.50
C ASP A 62 -22.65 14.88 -10.71
N ILE A 63 -21.72 15.06 -9.79
CA ILE A 63 -21.21 14.01 -8.89
C ILE A 63 -22.31 13.45 -7.96
N GLU A 64 -23.46 14.13 -7.89
CA GLU A 64 -24.68 13.67 -7.21
C GLU A 64 -25.40 12.55 -7.97
N GLU A 65 -25.22 12.44 -9.30
CA GLU A 65 -25.81 11.36 -10.11
C GLU A 65 -24.99 10.05 -10.00
N ILE A 66 -23.67 10.16 -9.90
CA ILE A 66 -22.78 8.98 -9.83
C ILE A 66 -23.03 8.17 -8.54
N ASN A 67 -23.31 8.82 -7.41
CA ASN A 67 -23.64 8.11 -6.16
C ASN A 67 -25.09 7.62 -6.09
N SER A 68 -26.02 8.27 -6.77
CA SER A 68 -27.43 7.89 -6.75
C SER A 68 -27.67 6.57 -7.50
N THR A 69 -26.95 6.32 -8.60
CA THR A 69 -27.01 5.03 -9.32
C THR A 69 -26.48 3.85 -8.49
N LEU A 70 -25.46 4.07 -7.64
CA LEU A 70 -24.98 3.06 -6.70
C LEU A 70 -25.95 2.84 -5.52
N ARG A 71 -26.57 3.90 -4.97
CA ARG A 71 -27.54 3.78 -3.87
C ARG A 71 -28.86 3.17 -4.33
N ALA A 72 -29.39 3.56 -5.48
CA ALA A 72 -30.64 3.03 -6.03
C ALA A 72 -30.55 1.55 -6.43
N THR A 73 -29.37 1.09 -6.86
CA THR A 73 -29.11 -0.34 -7.12
C THR A 73 -28.90 -1.13 -5.81
N GLY A 74 -28.39 -0.48 -4.76
CA GLY A 74 -28.27 -1.05 -3.42
C GLY A 74 -29.61 -1.23 -2.69
N ASP A 75 -30.54 -0.27 -2.87
CA ASP A 75 -31.84 -0.25 -2.19
C ASP A 75 -32.85 -1.20 -2.85
N ARG A 76 -32.87 -1.28 -4.20
CA ARG A 76 -33.64 -2.30 -4.94
C ARG A 76 -33.17 -3.72 -4.63
N ALA A 77 -31.86 -3.93 -4.52
CA ALA A 77 -31.30 -5.23 -4.15
C ALA A 77 -31.54 -5.62 -2.67
N ALA A 78 -31.87 -4.66 -1.80
CA ALA A 78 -32.25 -4.92 -0.42
C ALA A 78 -33.76 -5.23 -0.29
N SER A 79 -34.59 -4.55 -1.08
CA SER A 79 -36.05 -4.75 -1.07
C SER A 79 -36.50 -6.04 -1.75
N GLU A 80 -35.75 -6.56 -2.71
CA GLU A 80 -36.06 -7.82 -3.41
C GLU A 80 -35.56 -9.06 -2.64
N ALA A 81 -34.66 -8.88 -1.68
CA ALA A 81 -34.07 -9.96 -0.88
C ALA A 81 -34.91 -10.42 0.32
N ASP A 82 -36.02 -9.72 0.63
CA ASP A 82 -36.87 -10.04 1.79
C ASP A 82 -38.08 -10.92 1.43
N ALA A 83 -38.37 -11.12 0.14
CA ALA A 83 -39.64 -11.72 -0.30
C ALA A 83 -39.55 -13.12 -0.91
N SER A 84 -38.36 -13.70 -1.11
CA SER A 84 -38.27 -15.04 -1.70
C SER A 84 -37.11 -15.87 -1.16
N ASP A 85 -37.52 -17.02 -0.63
CA ASP A 85 -36.82 -18.28 -0.77
C ASP A 85 -35.85 -18.69 0.36
N VAL A 86 -36.42 -19.46 1.28
CA VAL A 86 -35.75 -20.15 2.38
C VAL A 86 -34.76 -21.22 1.88
N ASP A 87 -34.71 -21.53 0.58
CA ASP A 87 -33.81 -22.55 0.00
C ASP A 87 -32.58 -21.98 -0.75
N THR A 88 -32.42 -20.65 -0.87
CA THR A 88 -31.28 -20.01 -1.58
C THR A 88 -30.28 -19.30 -0.68
N VAL A 89 -30.37 -19.53 0.64
CA VAL A 89 -29.59 -18.81 1.65
C VAL A 89 -28.07 -19.09 1.54
N ASP A 90 -27.64 -20.25 1.05
CA ASP A 90 -26.21 -20.62 1.01
C ASP A 90 -25.41 -19.95 -0.11
N THR A 91 -26.02 -19.62 -1.25
CA THR A 91 -25.30 -19.11 -2.43
C THR A 91 -25.40 -17.59 -2.57
N ALA A 92 -26.53 -16.98 -2.21
CA ALA A 92 -26.72 -15.53 -2.27
C ALA A 92 -25.98 -14.76 -1.15
N LEU A 93 -25.85 -15.34 0.05
CA LEU A 93 -25.05 -14.76 1.13
C LEU A 93 -23.54 -14.74 0.82
N ARG A 94 -23.08 -15.57 -0.13
CA ARG A 94 -21.66 -15.72 -0.46
C ARG A 94 -21.08 -14.49 -1.19
N ARG A 95 -21.92 -13.72 -1.89
CA ARG A 95 -21.43 -12.68 -2.83
C ARG A 95 -21.23 -11.29 -2.21
N ARG A 96 -21.80 -11.02 -1.03
CA ARG A 96 -21.63 -9.76 -0.28
C ARG A 96 -20.82 -9.91 1.03
N ARG A 97 -20.38 -11.12 1.38
CA ARG A 97 -19.63 -11.42 2.62
C ARG A 97 -18.10 -11.43 2.48
N GLY A 98 -17.55 -11.20 1.29
CA GLY A 98 -16.10 -11.36 1.04
C GLY A 98 -15.19 -10.43 1.85
N THR A 99 -15.53 -9.14 1.94
CA THR A 99 -14.68 -8.15 2.62
C THR A 99 -14.78 -8.21 4.14
N ARG A 100 -15.99 -8.38 4.68
CA ARG A 100 -16.22 -8.47 6.14
C ARG A 100 -15.59 -9.73 6.74
N LEU A 101 -15.62 -10.85 6.01
CA LEU A 101 -14.99 -12.10 6.46
C LEU A 101 -13.46 -11.97 6.50
N GLY A 102 -12.86 -11.36 5.47
CA GLY A 102 -11.41 -11.09 5.45
C GLY A 102 -10.99 -10.14 6.56
N PHE A 103 -11.73 -9.04 6.77
CA PHE A 103 -11.46 -8.12 7.87
C PHE A 103 -11.59 -8.77 9.24
N ALA A 104 -12.67 -9.54 9.48
CA ALA A 104 -12.86 -10.26 10.73
C ALA A 104 -11.75 -11.30 10.96
N LEU A 105 -11.31 -12.00 9.92
CA LEU A 105 -10.19 -12.93 9.98
C LEU A 105 -8.89 -12.19 10.35
N SER A 106 -8.60 -11.05 9.70
CA SER A 106 -7.44 -10.22 10.03
C SER A 106 -7.48 -9.74 11.48
N LEU A 107 -8.65 -9.32 11.98
CA LEU A 107 -8.82 -8.88 13.37
C LEU A 107 -8.62 -10.04 14.35
N MET A 108 -9.12 -11.22 14.02
CA MET A 108 -8.91 -12.45 14.80
C MET A 108 -7.43 -12.83 14.86
N VAL A 109 -6.72 -12.76 13.72
CA VAL A 109 -5.26 -12.99 13.67
C VAL A 109 -4.51 -11.95 14.50
N ALA A 110 -4.86 -10.67 14.38
CA ALA A 110 -4.24 -9.61 15.17
C ALA A 110 -4.47 -9.82 16.68
N ALA A 111 -5.68 -10.20 17.08
CA ALA A 111 -5.99 -10.55 18.46
C ALA A 111 -5.19 -11.77 18.95
N ALA A 112 -5.05 -12.81 18.12
CA ALA A 112 -4.25 -13.99 18.45
C ALA A 112 -2.75 -13.65 18.62
N LEU A 113 -2.20 -12.83 17.73
CA LEU A 113 -0.82 -12.34 17.84
C LEU A 113 -0.61 -11.48 19.09
N THR A 114 -1.57 -10.61 19.40
CA THR A 114 -1.54 -9.79 20.61
C THR A 114 -1.57 -10.67 21.87
N TRP A 115 -2.44 -11.69 21.89
CA TRP A 115 -2.49 -12.65 22.98
C TRP A 115 -1.17 -13.42 23.13
N ALA A 116 -0.58 -13.87 22.02
CA ALA A 116 0.72 -14.55 22.02
C ALA A 116 1.86 -13.65 22.52
N TYR A 117 1.84 -12.35 22.19
CA TYR A 117 2.81 -11.37 22.69
C TYR A 117 2.69 -11.17 24.21
N VAL A 118 1.47 -10.93 24.71
CA VAL A 118 1.24 -10.72 26.16
C VAL A 118 1.55 -11.97 26.98
N ASN A 119 1.31 -13.16 26.41
CA ASN A 119 1.52 -14.46 27.06
C ASN A 119 2.79 -15.16 26.56
N ALA A 120 3.79 -14.43 26.06
CA ALA A 120 5.00 -15.01 25.48
C ALA A 120 5.71 -15.98 26.44
N GLY A 121 5.81 -15.63 27.73
CA GLY A 121 6.43 -16.47 28.76
C GLY A 121 5.68 -17.80 28.99
N LEU A 122 4.35 -17.75 29.04
CA LEU A 122 3.54 -18.98 29.11
C LEU A 122 3.78 -19.84 27.87
N LEU A 123 3.80 -19.24 26.68
CA LEU A 123 4.06 -19.96 25.43
C LEU A 123 5.43 -20.66 25.41
N THR A 124 6.47 -20.04 25.96
CA THR A 124 7.81 -20.64 26.06
C THR A 124 7.87 -21.76 27.09
N ASP A 125 7.08 -21.68 28.16
CA ASP A 125 7.01 -22.74 29.18
C ASP A 125 6.33 -24.01 28.62
N TRP A 126 5.25 -23.83 27.87
CA TRP A 126 4.52 -24.95 27.24
C TRP A 126 5.25 -25.53 26.03
N LEU A 127 5.93 -24.67 25.26
CA LEU A 127 6.60 -25.07 24.02
C LEU A 127 8.01 -24.47 23.93
N PRO A 128 8.98 -25.02 24.69
CA PRO A 128 10.34 -24.50 24.72
C PRO A 128 11.03 -24.55 23.35
N GLN A 129 10.65 -25.49 22.48
CA GLN A 129 11.18 -25.57 21.12
C GLN A 129 10.83 -24.35 20.25
N ALA A 130 9.73 -23.65 20.56
CA ALA A 130 9.30 -22.45 19.86
C ALA A 130 9.90 -21.15 20.42
N GLU A 131 10.64 -21.22 21.53
CA GLU A 131 11.32 -20.08 22.18
C GLU A 131 12.03 -19.15 21.19
N PRO A 132 12.93 -19.63 20.29
CA PRO A 132 13.65 -18.72 19.40
C PRO A 132 12.72 -17.98 18.41
N VAL A 133 11.57 -18.56 18.06
CA VAL A 133 10.59 -17.93 17.17
C VAL A 133 9.77 -16.90 17.94
N ILE A 134 9.31 -17.26 19.14
CA ILE A 134 8.55 -16.37 20.04
C ILE A 134 9.41 -15.14 20.41
N ALA A 135 10.67 -15.35 20.78
CA ALA A 135 11.60 -14.28 21.13
C ALA A 135 11.83 -13.30 19.97
N ARG A 136 11.97 -13.81 18.74
CA ARG A 136 12.08 -12.96 17.54
C ARG A 136 10.82 -12.13 17.31
N PHE A 137 9.65 -12.74 17.43
CA PHE A 137 8.37 -12.04 17.29
C PHE A 137 8.22 -10.91 18.32
N VAL A 138 8.47 -11.21 19.61
CA VAL A 138 8.42 -10.22 20.70
C VAL A 138 9.41 -9.09 20.45
N GLY A 139 10.66 -9.40 20.07
CA GLY A 139 11.67 -8.39 19.77
C GLY A 139 11.29 -7.44 18.62
N LEU A 140 10.62 -7.94 17.57
CA LEU A 140 10.10 -7.10 16.49
C LEU A 140 8.99 -6.17 16.96
N VAL A 141 8.06 -6.68 17.78
CA VAL A 141 6.96 -5.88 18.35
C VAL A 141 7.51 -4.81 19.29
N ASP A 142 8.49 -5.15 20.13
CA ASP A 142 9.14 -4.21 21.04
C ASP A 142 9.89 -3.10 20.28
N ALA A 143 10.64 -3.46 19.23
CA ALA A 143 11.32 -2.48 18.39
C ALA A 143 10.32 -1.51 17.74
N ALA A 144 9.21 -2.03 17.20
CA ALA A 144 8.15 -1.20 16.63
C ALA A 144 7.50 -0.29 17.68
N ARG A 145 7.27 -0.80 18.90
CA ARG A 145 6.69 -0.03 20.01
C ARG A 145 7.61 1.10 20.44
N ILE A 146 8.90 0.83 20.62
CA ILE A 146 9.89 1.84 21.01
C ILE A 146 10.03 2.90 19.91
N TRP A 147 10.04 2.49 18.65
CA TRP A 147 10.05 3.42 17.53
C TRP A 147 8.81 4.34 17.55
N LEU A 148 7.62 3.77 17.74
CA LEU A 148 6.37 4.54 17.81
C LEU A 148 6.37 5.51 19.00
N ASP A 149 6.84 5.06 20.16
CA ASP A 149 6.98 5.90 21.35
C ASP A 149 7.93 7.08 21.09
N GLY A 150 9.05 6.85 20.39
CA GLY A 150 9.96 7.91 19.97
C GLY A 150 9.31 8.93 19.01
N VAL A 151 8.49 8.47 18.06
CA VAL A 151 7.71 9.35 17.18
C VAL A 151 6.72 10.19 17.99
N VAL A 152 5.96 9.58 18.90
CA VAL A 152 4.99 10.27 19.75
C VAL A 152 5.68 11.29 20.65
N GLN A 153 6.78 10.92 21.31
CA GLN A 153 7.55 11.84 22.15
C GLN A 153 8.15 12.99 21.35
N GLY A 154 8.58 12.76 20.12
CA GLY A 154 9.02 13.83 19.22
C GLY A 154 7.92 14.85 18.94
N LEU A 155 6.71 14.37 18.65
CA LEU A 155 5.54 15.24 18.42
C LEU A 155 5.10 16.00 19.68
N LEU A 156 5.11 15.35 20.85
CA LEU A 156 4.73 15.99 22.12
C LEU A 156 5.83 16.87 22.73
N GLY A 157 7.09 16.64 22.34
CA GLY A 157 8.25 17.39 22.80
C GLY A 157 8.37 18.77 22.16
N ASP A 158 7.88 18.92 20.92
CA ASP A 158 7.86 20.19 20.19
C ASP A 158 6.91 21.23 20.84
N ASP A 159 5.79 20.80 21.42
CA ASP A 159 4.80 21.70 22.02
C ASP A 159 5.21 22.31 23.38
N ARG A 160 6.32 21.87 23.99
CA ARG A 160 6.78 22.39 25.30
C ARG A 160 7.87 23.47 25.23
N GLN A 161 8.21 23.96 24.04
CA GLN A 161 9.22 25.04 23.86
C GLN A 161 8.64 26.41 23.49
N LEU A 162 7.31 26.61 23.61
CA LEU A 162 6.65 27.91 23.48
C LEU A 162 6.01 28.34 24.81
#